data_AF-A0A1Y1MNW4-F1
#
_entry.id   AF-A0A1Y1MNW4-F1
#
_cell.length_a   1.000
_cell.length_b   1.000
_cell.length_c   1.000
_cell.angle_alpha   90.00
_cell.angle_beta   90.00
_cell.angle_gamma   90.00
#
_symmetry.space_group_name_H-M   'P 1'
#
loop_
_entity.id
_entity.type
_entity.pdbx_description
1 polymer ?
#
loop_
_entity_poly.entity_id
_entity_poly.type
_entity_poly.pdbx_seq_one_letter_code
_entity_poly.pdbx_strand_id
1 'polypeptide(L)'
;IHLLTHKTFKDLKCTQCDYSTHRKNNFKMHLLTHQTFKNFQCAECDFATIYKASLHTHLLTHKISKDLKCTLCEYATNNKHNLRKHIMERHKSTKDFKCVHCNFATNIRSNLKKHLLTHKTSDQCNPA
;
A
#
# COMPACT_ATOMS: atom_id res chain seq x y z
N ILE A 1 3.42 -20.56 -17.96
CA ILE A 1 3.79 -21.58 -16.94
C ILE A 1 3.94 -20.89 -15.58
N HIS A 2 2.89 -20.92 -14.75
CA HIS A 2 2.92 -20.51 -13.34
C HIS A 2 2.16 -21.57 -12.53
N LEU A 3 2.64 -22.83 -12.60
CA LEU A 3 1.88 -23.96 -12.06
C LEU A 3 2.74 -25.01 -11.34
N LEU A 4 3.84 -24.62 -10.69
CA LEU A 4 4.74 -25.63 -10.11
C LEU A 4 5.48 -25.27 -8.81
N THR A 5 4.94 -24.41 -7.94
CA THR A 5 5.56 -24.16 -6.63
C THR A 5 4.61 -23.98 -5.45
N HIS A 6 3.48 -24.70 -5.42
CA HIS A 6 2.81 -25.00 -4.14
C HIS A 6 3.49 -26.18 -3.44
N LYS A 7 4.81 -26.07 -3.20
CA LYS A 7 5.46 -26.91 -2.17
C LYS A 7 4.97 -26.35 -0.83
N THR A 8 4.24 -27.15 -0.06
CA THR A 8 3.84 -26.83 1.31
C THR A 8 5.08 -26.77 2.19
N PHE A 9 5.80 -25.64 2.13
CA PHE A 9 6.83 -25.33 3.10
C PHE A 9 6.14 -25.07 4.44
N LYS A 10 6.64 -25.69 5.51
CA LYS A 10 6.20 -25.41 6.88
C LYS A 10 6.31 -23.91 7.11
N ASP A 11 5.20 -23.27 7.48
CA ASP A 11 5.17 -21.84 7.72
C ASP A 11 6.15 -21.47 8.85
N LEU A 12 6.94 -20.42 8.62
CA LEU A 12 7.70 -19.77 9.66
C LEU A 12 6.73 -18.88 10.45
N LYS A 13 6.47 -19.26 11.69
CA LYS A 13 5.58 -18.54 12.60
C LYS A 13 6.38 -17.63 13.51
N CYS A 14 5.91 -16.41 13.70
CA CYS A 14 6.48 -15.51 14.68
C CYS A 14 6.07 -15.96 16.09
N THR A 15 6.98 -15.81 17.05
CA THR A 15 6.70 -16.12 18.46
C THR A 15 6.15 -14.93 19.24
N GLN A 16 6.20 -13.73 18.65
CA GLN A 16 5.80 -12.46 19.29
C GLN A 16 4.44 -11.96 18.78
N CYS A 17 3.89 -12.52 17.70
CA CYS A 17 2.57 -12.21 17.15
C CYS A 17 2.08 -13.30 16.20
N ASP A 18 0.86 -13.16 15.68
CA ASP A 18 0.22 -14.15 14.81
C ASP A 18 0.76 -14.18 13.36
N TYR A 19 1.83 -13.42 13.06
CA TYR A 19 2.40 -13.39 11.71
C TYR A 19 3.03 -14.73 11.33
N SER A 20 2.73 -15.19 10.11
CA SER A 20 3.34 -16.40 9.54
C SER A 20 3.62 -16.24 8.05
N THR A 21 4.68 -16.91 7.56
CA THR A 21 5.03 -16.91 6.14
C THR A 21 5.88 -18.10 5.74
N HIS A 22 5.67 -18.61 4.53
CA HIS A 22 6.54 -19.63 3.93
C HIS A 22 7.87 -19.07 3.39
N ARG A 23 8.05 -17.74 3.34
CA ARG A 23 9.25 -17.10 2.78
C ARG A 23 10.21 -16.66 3.87
N LYS A 24 11.39 -17.29 3.93
CA LYS A 24 12.48 -16.92 4.87
C LYS A 24 12.80 -15.42 4.86
N ASN A 25 12.90 -14.80 3.69
CA ASN A 25 13.22 -13.38 3.59
C ASN A 25 12.12 -12.48 4.18
N ASN A 26 10.85 -12.82 3.95
CA ASN A 26 9.74 -12.11 4.55
C ASN A 26 9.75 -12.27 6.08
N PHE A 27 10.03 -13.49 6.57
CA PHE A 27 10.11 -13.76 8.00
C PHE A 27 11.22 -12.96 8.68
N LYS A 28 12.44 -12.97 8.11
CA LYS A 28 13.56 -12.15 8.62
C LYS A 28 13.21 -10.67 8.67
N MET A 29 12.60 -10.15 7.61
CA MET A 29 12.21 -8.76 7.51
C MET A 29 11.09 -8.42 8.50
N HIS A 30 10.15 -9.34 8.73
CA HIS A 30 9.13 -9.21 9.77
C HIS A 30 9.73 -9.15 11.17
N LEU A 31 10.76 -9.96 11.49
CA LEU A 31 11.38 -9.91 12.81
C LEU A 31 11.97 -8.52 13.14
N LEU A 32 12.35 -7.75 12.13
CA LEU A 32 12.79 -6.36 12.31
C LEU A 32 11.65 -5.43 12.77
N THR A 33 10.38 -5.79 12.59
CA THR A 33 9.25 -4.97 13.09
C THR A 33 9.13 -5.02 14.60
N HIS A 34 9.67 -6.06 15.24
CA HIS A 34 9.71 -6.20 16.70
C HIS A 34 10.91 -5.48 17.32
N GLN A 35 11.86 -5.04 16.50
CA GLN A 35 12.99 -4.24 16.94
C GLN A 35 12.59 -2.77 16.98
N THR A 36 13.01 -2.07 18.04
CA THR A 36 12.72 -0.64 18.22
C THR A 36 13.61 0.25 17.34
N PHE A 37 14.77 -0.26 16.89
CA PHE A 37 15.70 0.51 16.06
C PHE A 37 15.33 0.43 14.56
N LYS A 38 15.22 1.60 13.94
CA LYS A 38 14.95 1.74 12.51
C LYS A 38 16.28 1.79 11.76
N ASN A 39 16.54 0.76 10.95
CA ASN A 39 17.83 0.54 10.28
C ASN A 39 18.17 1.55 9.16
N PHE A 40 17.18 2.24 8.60
CA PHE A 40 17.35 3.14 7.47
C PHE A 40 16.83 4.52 7.85
N GLN A 41 17.75 5.46 8.05
CA GLN A 41 17.45 6.85 8.41
C GLN A 41 17.65 7.76 7.20
N CYS A 42 16.82 8.79 7.09
CA CYS A 42 17.02 9.87 6.15
C CYS A 42 18.12 10.78 6.66
N ALA A 43 18.98 11.28 5.77
CA ALA A 43 20.03 12.23 6.13
C ALA A 43 19.51 13.68 6.18
N GLU A 44 18.32 13.94 5.63
CA GLU A 44 17.76 15.28 5.45
C GLU A 44 16.62 15.60 6.43
N CYS A 45 16.11 14.62 7.18
CA CYS A 45 15.09 14.79 8.22
C CYS A 45 15.04 13.60 9.18
N ASP A 46 14.20 13.67 10.21
CA ASP A 46 14.05 12.63 11.23
C ASP A 46 13.32 11.35 10.76
N PHE A 47 13.02 11.24 9.46
CA PHE A 47 12.36 10.05 8.93
C PHE A 47 13.27 8.82 9.02
N ALA A 48 12.73 7.74 9.57
CA ALA A 48 13.42 6.47 9.64
C ALA A 48 12.47 5.28 9.43
N THR A 49 12.99 4.19 8.88
CA THR A 49 12.24 2.98 8.56
C THR A 49 13.11 1.73 8.65
N ILE A 50 12.49 0.56 8.79
CA ILE A 50 13.18 -0.74 8.73
C ILE A 50 13.33 -1.26 7.29
N TYR A 51 12.69 -0.60 6.30
CA TYR A 51 12.67 -1.04 4.91
C TYR A 51 13.43 -0.08 3.99
N LYS A 52 14.50 -0.57 3.33
CA LYS A 52 15.27 0.22 2.36
C LYS A 52 14.41 0.82 1.24
N ALA A 53 13.44 0.07 0.72
CA ALA A 53 12.53 0.55 -0.32
C ALA A 53 11.65 1.71 0.15
N SER A 54 11.25 1.72 1.42
CA SER A 54 10.50 2.82 2.02
C SER A 54 11.37 4.07 2.16
N LEU A 55 12.65 3.92 2.57
CA LEU A 55 13.58 5.05 2.58
C LEU A 55 13.77 5.61 1.18
N HIS A 56 14.02 4.77 0.18
CA HIS A 56 14.15 5.24 -1.22
C HIS A 56 12.92 5.99 -1.71
N THR A 57 11.72 5.50 -1.38
CA THR A 57 10.47 6.18 -1.73
C THR A 57 10.32 7.50 -0.98
N HIS A 58 10.71 7.54 0.29
CA HIS A 58 10.72 8.76 1.09
C HIS A 58 11.72 9.79 0.54
N LEU A 59 12.92 9.41 0.12
CA LEU A 59 13.89 10.34 -0.48
C LEU A 59 13.35 11.06 -1.72
N LEU A 60 12.33 10.50 -2.37
CA LEU A 60 11.64 11.22 -3.44
C LEU A 60 10.92 12.46 -2.92
N THR A 61 10.44 12.52 -1.67
CA THR A 61 9.77 13.72 -1.13
C THR A 61 10.71 14.91 -0.98
N HIS A 62 12.01 14.67 -0.89
CA HIS A 62 13.03 15.71 -0.84
C HIS A 62 13.37 16.31 -2.21
N LYS A 63 13.02 15.61 -3.30
CA LYS A 63 13.25 16.13 -4.65
C LYS A 63 12.25 17.24 -4.98
N ILE A 64 12.79 18.42 -5.30
CA ILE A 64 12.03 19.57 -5.79
C ILE A 64 11.42 19.28 -7.17
N SER A 65 12.15 18.59 -8.05
CA SER A 65 11.66 18.23 -9.38
C SER A 65 10.68 17.05 -9.34
N LYS A 66 9.61 17.19 -10.13
CA LYS A 66 8.59 16.16 -10.35
C LYS A 66 8.69 15.66 -11.78
N ASP A 67 9.53 14.65 -11.97
CA ASP A 67 9.93 14.20 -13.32
C ASP A 67 8.85 13.33 -13.99
N LEU A 68 7.88 12.80 -13.24
CA LEU A 68 6.80 11.98 -13.75
C LEU A 68 5.53 12.83 -13.88
N LYS A 69 5.25 13.26 -15.11
CA LYS A 69 4.08 14.07 -15.45
C LYS A 69 2.91 13.20 -15.91
N CYS A 70 1.70 13.59 -15.54
CA CYS A 70 0.49 13.05 -16.15
C CYS A 70 0.38 13.56 -17.58
N THR A 71 -0.07 12.72 -18.50
CA THR A 71 -0.28 13.10 -19.91
C THR A 71 -1.64 13.73 -20.16
N LEU A 72 -2.52 13.73 -19.16
CA LEU A 72 -3.92 14.16 -19.27
C LEU A 72 -4.25 15.43 -18.45
N CYS A 73 -3.33 15.89 -17.61
CA CYS A 73 -3.43 17.13 -16.86
C CYS A 73 -2.06 17.58 -16.33
N GLU A 74 -2.00 18.71 -15.64
CA GLU A 74 -0.76 19.30 -15.09
C GLU A 74 -0.18 18.58 -13.87
N TYR A 75 -0.83 17.50 -13.39
CA TYR A 75 -0.33 16.76 -12.24
C TYR A 75 1.04 16.13 -12.51
N ALA A 76 1.97 16.29 -11.57
CA ALA A 76 3.27 15.67 -11.61
C ALA A 76 3.68 15.11 -10.24
N THR A 77 4.53 14.08 -10.27
CA THR A 77 5.11 13.45 -9.09
C THR A 77 6.48 12.87 -9.44
N ASN A 78 7.23 12.40 -8.45
CA ASN A 78 8.45 11.61 -8.64
C ASN A 78 8.24 10.13 -8.31
N ASN A 79 7.03 9.77 -7.84
CA ASN A 79 6.66 8.40 -7.49
C ASN A 79 5.71 7.79 -8.54
N LYS A 80 6.18 6.76 -9.25
CA LYS A 80 5.40 6.03 -10.27
C LYS A 80 4.09 5.46 -9.72
N HIS A 81 4.07 5.01 -8.47
CA HIS A 81 2.85 4.50 -7.84
C HIS A 81 1.80 5.60 -7.70
N ASN A 82 2.22 6.80 -7.27
CA ASN A 82 1.32 7.96 -7.13
C ASN A 82 0.77 8.41 -8.47
N LEU A 83 1.58 8.42 -9.54
CA LEU A 83 1.10 8.76 -10.88
C LEU A 83 0.04 7.77 -11.37
N ARG A 84 0.28 6.46 -11.22
CA ARG A 84 -0.71 5.43 -11.59
C ARG A 84 -2.00 5.59 -10.78
N LYS A 85 -1.88 5.82 -9.47
CA LYS A 85 -3.03 6.04 -8.58
C LYS A 85 -3.84 7.27 -9.05
N HIS A 86 -3.16 8.37 -9.31
CA HIS A 86 -3.76 9.60 -9.83
C HIS A 86 -4.53 9.35 -11.15
N ILE A 87 -3.92 8.65 -12.11
CA ILE A 87 -4.59 8.30 -13.38
C ILE A 87 -5.86 7.48 -13.12
N MET A 88 -5.79 6.47 -12.25
CA MET A 88 -6.96 5.66 -11.89
C MET A 88 -8.06 6.47 -11.18
N GLU A 89 -7.71 7.47 -10.36
CA GLU A 89 -8.69 8.30 -9.63
C GLU A 89 -9.34 9.37 -10.49
N ARG A 90 -8.56 9.99 -11.37
CA ARG A 90 -8.95 11.24 -12.04
C ARG A 90 -9.31 11.07 -13.50
N HIS A 91 -8.74 10.07 -14.16
CA HIS A 91 -8.83 9.95 -15.62
C HIS A 91 -9.47 8.66 -16.10
N LYS A 92 -9.52 7.62 -15.26
CA LYS A 92 -10.26 6.41 -15.59
C LYS A 92 -11.75 6.62 -15.36
N SER A 93 -12.54 6.44 -16.42
CA SER A 93 -14.00 6.67 -16.44
C SER A 93 -14.80 5.56 -15.77
N THR A 94 -14.31 4.32 -15.78
CA THR A 94 -14.97 3.20 -15.08
C THR A 94 -14.70 3.28 -13.58
N LYS A 95 -15.50 2.59 -12.76
CA LYS A 95 -15.25 2.40 -11.31
C LYS A 95 -15.39 0.92 -10.99
N ASP A 96 -14.26 0.22 -11.01
CA ASP A 96 -14.25 -1.25 -10.98
C ASP A 96 -14.57 -1.83 -9.59
N PHE A 97 -14.32 -1.07 -8.53
CA PHE A 97 -14.58 -1.50 -7.15
C PHE A 97 -15.82 -0.80 -6.61
N LYS A 98 -16.92 -1.55 -6.52
CA LYS A 98 -18.21 -1.07 -6.02
C LYS A 98 -18.45 -1.54 -4.59
N CYS A 99 -19.07 -0.69 -3.79
CA CYS A 99 -19.60 -1.08 -2.50
C CYS A 99 -20.82 -1.98 -2.68
N VAL A 100 -20.96 -2.97 -1.80
CA VAL A 100 -22.10 -3.88 -1.79
C VAL A 100 -23.28 -3.35 -0.97
N HIS A 101 -23.06 -2.30 -0.16
CA HIS A 101 -24.06 -1.74 0.76
C HIS A 101 -24.61 -0.38 0.32
N CYS A 102 -23.96 0.31 -0.63
CA CYS A 102 -24.42 1.61 -1.13
C CYS A 102 -23.84 1.91 -2.52
N ASN A 103 -24.20 3.07 -3.08
CA ASN A 103 -23.78 3.50 -4.43
C ASN A 103 -22.32 3.97 -4.53
N PHE A 104 -21.52 3.82 -3.47
CA PHE A 104 -20.11 4.19 -3.51
C PHE A 104 -19.33 3.26 -4.45
N ALA A 105 -18.52 3.85 -5.34
CA ALA A 105 -17.63 3.11 -6.23
C ALA A 105 -16.32 3.86 -6.47
N THR A 106 -15.25 3.13 -6.74
CA THR A 106 -13.89 3.65 -6.92
C THR A 106 -13.05 2.73 -7.82
N ASN A 107 -11.96 3.24 -8.40
CA ASN A 107 -10.94 2.42 -9.06
C ASN A 107 -9.81 1.96 -8.14
N ILE A 108 -9.91 2.26 -6.84
CA ILE A 108 -8.86 1.93 -5.88
C ILE A 108 -9.39 1.04 -4.78
N ARG A 109 -8.87 -0.18 -4.76
CA ARG A 109 -9.22 -1.21 -3.78
C ARG A 109 -9.03 -0.76 -2.33
N SER A 110 -7.97 0.00 -2.02
CA SER A 110 -7.76 0.50 -0.66
C SER A 110 -8.80 1.53 -0.23
N ASN A 111 -9.32 2.33 -1.17
CA ASN A 111 -10.38 3.30 -0.89
C ASN A 111 -11.69 2.56 -0.61
N LEU A 112 -12.01 1.50 -1.39
CA LEU A 112 -13.16 0.63 -1.09
C LEU A 112 -13.01 -0.03 0.29
N LYS A 113 -11.84 -0.59 0.62
CA LYS A 113 -11.61 -1.19 1.95
C LYS A 113 -11.83 -0.22 3.09
N LYS A 114 -11.33 1.01 2.97
CA LYS A 114 -11.55 2.08 3.96
C LYS A 114 -13.03 2.46 4.04
N HIS A 115 -13.70 2.61 2.90
CA HIS A 115 -15.13 2.88 2.84
C HIS A 115 -15.94 1.77 3.53
N LEU A 116 -15.60 0.49 3.34
CA LEU A 116 -16.31 -0.60 4.00
C LEU A 116 -16.19 -0.56 5.54
N LEU A 117 -15.20 0.13 6.10
CA LEU A 117 -15.12 0.34 7.55
C LEU A 117 -16.20 1.29 8.05
N THR A 118 -16.68 2.24 7.23
CA THR A 118 -17.74 3.16 7.65
C THR A 118 -19.05 2.42 7.89
N HIS A 119 -19.34 1.38 7.08
CA HIS A 119 -20.50 0.49 7.26
C HIS A 119 -20.40 -0.43 8.48
N LYS A 120 -19.18 -0.71 8.96
CA LYS A 120 -18.97 -1.48 10.19
C LYS A 120 -19.11 -0.63 11.45
N THR A 121 -18.95 0.68 11.32
CA THR A 121 -19.05 1.64 12.43
C THR A 121 -20.40 2.34 12.50
N SER A 122 -21.23 2.26 11.45
CA SER A 122 -22.58 2.83 11.42
C SER A 122 -23.62 1.71 11.43
N ASP A 123 -24.33 1.54 12.55
CA ASP A 123 -25.54 0.72 12.64
C ASP A 123 -26.75 1.29 11.87
N GLN A 124 -26.56 2.33 11.05
CA GLN A 124 -27.65 2.88 10.24
C GLN A 124 -27.12 3.43 8.92
N CYS A 125 -27.53 2.79 7.83
CA CYS A 125 -28.12 3.56 6.74
C CYS A 125 -29.03 2.66 5.89
N ASN A 126 -30.30 3.02 5.90
CA ASN A 126 -31.37 2.45 5.10
C ASN A 126 -31.09 2.71 3.61
N PRO A 127 -31.43 1.77 2.71
CA PRO A 127 -31.41 2.06 1.28
C PRO A 127 -32.65 2.88 0.91
N ALA A 128 -32.44 3.92 0.10
CA ALA A 128 -33.45 4.49 -0.79
C ALA A 128 -33.03 4.17 -2.22
#